data_AF-A0ABC8SPZ3-F1
#
_entry.id   AF-A0ABC8SPZ3-F1
#
_cell.length_a   1.000
_cell.length_b   1.000
_cell.length_c   1.000
_cell.angle_alpha   90.00
_cell.angle_beta   90.00
_cell.angle_gamma   90.00
#
_symmetry.space_group_name_H-M   'P 1'
#
loop_
_entity.id
_entity.type
_entity.pdbx_description
1 polymer ?
#
loop_
_entity_poly.entity_id
_entity_poly.type
_entity_poly.pdbx_seq_one_letter_code
_entity_poly.pdbx_strand_id
1 'polypeptide(L)'
;MAERPLDQQHPQSPSPPKEDMIACVMELEAALLPCLPARELQAIDRSPHPSHQSGVDSLLIALVDGERHARDFMDAAKKLQLYFIGLQREDQPTYAESLQKEIAMMEEEFKTKTELIKKQERLIQGWQKELKDHLEKHNTELERV
;
A
#
# COMPACT_ATOMS: atom_id res chain seq x y z
N MET A 1 -37.38 6.21 12.49
CA MET A 1 -35.96 5.77 12.51
C MET A 1 -35.21 6.73 11.61
N ALA A 2 -34.12 7.31 12.12
CA ALA A 2 -33.47 8.48 11.55
C ALA A 2 -32.64 8.14 10.30
N GLU A 3 -32.87 8.90 9.24
CA GLU A 3 -32.05 8.94 8.04
C GLU A 3 -30.73 9.66 8.36
N ARG A 4 -29.58 9.04 8.09
CA ARG A 4 -28.26 9.68 8.22
C ARG A 4 -27.84 10.20 6.84
N PRO A 5 -27.37 11.45 6.72
CA PRO A 5 -26.77 11.94 5.48
C PRO A 5 -25.36 11.34 5.30
N LEU A 6 -25.07 10.90 4.08
CA LEU A 6 -23.72 10.56 3.61
C LEU A 6 -22.95 11.86 3.40
N ASP A 7 -22.10 12.22 4.35
CA ASP A 7 -21.02 13.20 4.14
C ASP A 7 -19.97 12.54 3.24
N GLN A 8 -19.99 12.91 1.95
CA GLN A 8 -18.93 12.60 1.00
C GLN A 8 -17.73 13.52 1.27
N GLN A 9 -16.93 13.18 2.28
CA GLN A 9 -15.57 13.70 2.35
C GLN A 9 -14.71 12.92 1.35
N HIS A 10 -14.46 13.57 0.20
CA HIS A 10 -13.45 13.17 -0.77
C HIS A 10 -12.09 13.10 -0.04
N PRO A 11 -11.40 11.95 0.01
CA PRO A 11 -10.02 11.93 0.45
C PRO A 11 -9.22 12.72 -0.58
N GLN A 12 -8.51 13.76 -0.15
CA GLN A 12 -7.45 14.37 -0.95
C GLN A 12 -6.48 13.25 -1.31
N SER A 13 -6.48 12.84 -2.58
CA SER A 13 -5.53 11.87 -3.09
C SER A 13 -4.11 12.41 -2.85
N PRO A 14 -3.21 11.65 -2.21
CA PRO A 14 -1.79 11.97 -2.19
C PRO A 14 -1.31 12.13 -3.64
N SER A 15 -0.35 13.03 -3.88
CA SER A 15 0.35 13.09 -5.15
C SER A 15 0.80 11.68 -5.55
N PRO A 16 0.72 11.31 -6.84
CA PRO A 16 1.11 9.98 -7.27
C PRO A 16 2.57 9.75 -6.84
N PRO A 17 2.90 8.59 -6.22
CA PRO A 17 4.22 8.33 -5.64
C PRO A 17 5.39 8.61 -6.60
N LYS A 18 5.14 8.47 -7.91
CA LYS A 18 6.10 8.72 -8.98
C LYS A 18 6.52 10.19 -9.11
N GLU A 19 5.63 11.15 -8.86
CA GLU A 19 5.95 12.57 -8.91
C GLU A 19 6.88 12.97 -7.77
N ASP A 20 6.67 12.43 -6.57
CA ASP A 20 7.53 12.65 -5.40
C ASP A 20 8.94 12.04 -5.59
N MET A 21 9.05 10.89 -6.27
CA MET A 21 10.34 10.30 -6.66
C MET A 21 11.12 11.21 -7.60
N ILE A 22 10.45 11.71 -8.65
CA ILE A 22 11.07 12.57 -9.66
C ILE A 22 11.57 13.86 -8.99
N ALA A 23 10.78 14.45 -8.09
CA ALA A 23 11.20 15.62 -7.31
C ALA A 23 12.46 15.33 -6.47
N CYS A 24 12.52 14.20 -5.76
CA CYS A 24 13.69 13.82 -4.97
C CYS A 24 14.95 13.63 -5.84
N VAL A 25 14.81 13.04 -7.04
CA VAL A 25 15.93 12.86 -7.97
C VAL A 25 16.38 14.20 -8.56
N MET A 26 15.44 15.06 -8.96
CA MET A 26 15.75 16.40 -9.46
C MET A 26 16.46 17.27 -8.41
N GLU A 27 16.02 17.22 -7.16
CA GLU A 27 16.70 17.92 -6.04
C GLU A 27 18.13 17.40 -5.84
N LEU A 28 18.33 16.08 -5.92
CA LEU A 28 19.65 15.46 -5.78
C LEU A 28 20.59 15.82 -6.94
N GLU A 29 20.09 15.80 -8.17
CA GLU A 29 20.85 16.23 -9.36
C GLU A 29 21.25 17.71 -9.25
N ALA A 30 20.33 18.59 -8.84
CA ALA A 30 20.60 20.00 -8.64
C ALA A 30 21.66 20.25 -7.55
N ALA A 31 21.62 19.48 -6.45
CA ALA A 31 22.59 19.60 -5.36
C ALA A 31 23.96 18.98 -5.69
N LEU A 32 24.01 18.02 -6.64
CA LEU A 32 25.25 17.41 -7.09
C LEU A 32 26.04 18.33 -8.02
N LEU A 33 25.38 19.11 -8.88
CA LEU A 33 26.05 19.97 -9.87
C LEU A 33 27.13 20.90 -9.24
N PRO A 34 26.87 21.63 -8.14
CA PRO A 34 27.88 22.48 -7.50
C PRO A 34 28.99 21.72 -6.75
N CYS A 35 28.82 20.41 -6.54
CA CYS A 35 29.82 19.54 -5.90
C CYS A 35 30.85 19.00 -6.91
N LEU A 36 30.60 19.15 -8.21
CA LEU A 36 31.46 18.59 -9.24
C LEU A 36 32.65 19.51 -9.54
N PRO A 37 33.85 18.96 -9.76
CA PRO A 37 34.98 19.76 -10.23
C PRO A 37 34.69 20.41 -11.59
N ALA A 38 35.40 21.49 -11.91
CA ALA A 38 35.16 22.30 -13.12
C ALA A 38 35.22 21.49 -14.44
N ARG A 39 35.90 20.33 -14.45
CA ARG A 39 36.02 19.46 -15.64
C ARG A 39 34.71 18.73 -15.95
N GLU A 40 33.96 18.36 -14.93
CA GLU A 40 32.64 17.73 -15.02
C GLU A 40 31.55 18.77 -15.33
N LEU A 41 31.72 20.02 -14.89
CA LEU A 41 30.84 21.16 -15.22
C LEU A 41 31.01 21.65 -16.68
N GLN A 42 32.21 21.57 -17.26
CA GLN A 42 32.48 21.95 -18.65
C GLN A 42 31.75 21.10 -19.69
N ALA A 43 31.28 19.90 -19.33
CA ALA A 43 30.41 19.11 -20.19
C ALA A 43 28.98 19.70 -20.29
N ILE A 44 28.62 20.61 -19.37
CA ILE A 44 27.26 21.13 -19.17
C ILE A 44 27.18 22.64 -19.49
N ASP A 45 28.28 23.39 -19.34
CA ASP A 45 28.27 24.85 -19.55
C ASP A 45 29.15 25.29 -20.75
N ARG A 46 28.50 25.90 -21.76
CA ARG A 46 29.14 26.59 -22.89
C ARG A 46 28.95 28.10 -22.74
N SER A 47 29.64 28.76 -21.80
CA SER A 47 29.76 30.22 -21.86
C SER A 47 31.01 30.80 -21.16
N PRO A 48 31.47 32.01 -21.54
CA PRO A 48 32.82 32.50 -21.23
C PRO A 48 32.91 33.22 -19.87
N HIS A 49 33.99 32.92 -19.14
CA HIS A 49 34.38 33.45 -17.84
C HIS A 49 34.43 34.97 -17.72
N PRO A 50 34.09 35.53 -16.54
CA PRO A 50 34.66 36.77 -16.05
C PRO A 50 35.71 36.50 -14.95
N SER A 51 36.93 36.97 -15.21
CA SER A 51 38.02 37.07 -14.25
C SER A 51 37.84 38.26 -13.30
N HIS A 52 38.49 38.16 -12.13
CA HIS A 52 38.80 39.21 -11.14
C HIS A 52 37.85 39.39 -9.93
N GLN A 53 38.10 38.64 -8.85
CA GLN A 53 37.78 39.07 -7.48
C GLN A 53 38.87 38.59 -6.50
N SER A 54 39.24 39.44 -5.53
CA SER A 54 40.33 39.34 -4.55
C SER A 54 40.53 37.97 -3.86
N GLY A 55 41.79 37.52 -3.78
CA GLY A 55 42.19 36.13 -3.50
C GLY A 55 42.09 35.61 -2.06
N VAL A 56 41.71 36.42 -1.06
CA VAL A 56 41.51 35.95 0.32
C VAL A 56 40.03 35.75 0.66
N ASP A 57 39.16 36.64 0.18
CA ASP A 57 37.70 36.49 0.33
C ASP A 57 37.17 35.42 -0.63
N SER A 58 37.74 35.32 -1.85
CA SER A 58 37.35 34.29 -2.83
C SER A 58 37.70 32.87 -2.37
N LEU A 59 38.78 32.68 -1.60
CA LEU A 59 39.16 31.36 -1.06
C LEU A 59 38.26 30.97 0.12
N LEU A 60 37.89 31.93 0.98
CA LEU A 60 36.97 31.69 2.09
C LEU A 60 35.54 31.42 1.59
N ILE A 61 35.10 32.16 0.56
CA ILE A 61 33.82 31.92 -0.14
C ILE A 61 33.83 30.53 -0.78
N ALA A 62 34.90 30.14 -1.49
CA ALA A 62 35.01 28.82 -2.11
C ALA A 62 34.97 27.64 -1.10
N LEU A 63 35.58 27.80 0.09
CA LEU A 63 35.53 26.79 1.16
C LEU A 63 34.14 26.68 1.78
N VAL A 64 33.48 27.82 2.02
CA VAL A 64 32.11 27.89 2.56
C VAL A 64 31.09 27.33 1.54
N ASP A 65 31.31 27.57 0.25
CA ASP A 65 30.49 27.05 -0.83
C ASP A 65 30.62 25.53 -0.94
N GLY A 66 31.84 24.97 -0.89
CA GLY A 66 32.04 23.52 -0.90
C GLY A 66 31.37 22.80 0.27
N GLU A 67 31.47 23.36 1.49
CA GLU A 67 30.81 22.78 2.67
C GLU A 67 29.29 22.91 2.61
N ARG A 68 28.77 24.01 2.06
CA ARG A 68 27.34 24.21 1.80
C ARG A 68 26.82 23.21 0.78
N HIS A 69 27.48 23.07 -0.37
CA HIS A 69 27.07 22.15 -1.42
C HIS A 69 27.08 20.70 -0.92
N ALA A 70 28.09 20.30 -0.14
CA ALA A 70 28.15 18.97 0.45
C ALA A 70 26.97 18.71 1.42
N ARG A 71 26.57 19.71 2.21
CA ARG A 71 25.38 19.62 3.08
C ARG A 71 24.10 19.48 2.27
N ASP A 72 23.90 20.34 1.27
CA ASP A 72 22.69 20.32 0.44
C ASP A 72 22.55 18.99 -0.33
N PHE A 73 23.67 18.45 -0.82
CA PHE A 73 23.72 17.13 -1.45
C PHE A 73 23.36 16.01 -0.46
N MET A 74 23.90 16.07 0.76
CA MET A 74 23.60 15.07 1.79
C MET A 74 22.12 15.10 2.21
N ASP A 75 21.53 16.30 2.33
CA ASP A 75 20.12 16.47 2.65
C ASP A 75 19.22 15.95 1.52
N ALA A 76 19.53 16.27 0.26
CA ALA A 76 18.79 15.73 -0.89
C ALA A 76 18.90 14.20 -0.97
N ALA A 77 20.10 13.64 -0.73
CA ALA A 77 20.31 12.19 -0.69
C ALA A 77 19.53 11.54 0.46
N LYS A 78 19.43 12.22 1.62
CA LYS A 78 18.67 11.74 2.77
C LYS A 78 17.17 11.72 2.49
N LYS A 79 16.63 12.75 1.82
CA LYS A 79 15.22 12.78 1.39
C LYS A 79 14.91 11.62 0.45
N LEU A 80 15.75 11.37 -0.55
CA LEU A 80 15.59 10.24 -1.47
C LEU A 80 15.66 8.88 -0.74
N GLN A 81 16.59 8.74 0.21
CA GLN A 81 16.67 7.54 1.05
C GLN A 81 15.39 7.33 1.87
N LEU A 82 14.86 8.39 2.50
CA LEU A 82 13.62 8.32 3.28
C LEU A 82 12.41 7.98 2.41
N TYR A 83 12.36 8.49 1.17
CA TYR A 83 11.36 8.11 0.19
C TYR A 83 11.38 6.60 -0.09
N PHE A 84 12.56 6.01 -0.36
CA PHE A 84 12.68 4.55 -0.56
C PHE A 84 12.33 3.74 0.69
N ILE A 85 12.69 4.21 1.88
CA ILE A 85 12.29 3.57 3.14
C ILE A 85 10.77 3.64 3.33
N GLY A 86 10.14 4.75 2.96
CA GLY A 86 8.69 4.92 2.98
C GLY A 86 7.98 3.93 2.06
N LEU A 87 8.51 3.72 0.85
CA LEU A 87 8.01 2.70 -0.08
C LEU A 87 8.14 1.27 0.47
N GLN A 88 9.20 0.96 1.21
CA GLN A 88 9.38 -0.35 1.85
C GLN A 88 8.46 -0.57 3.07
N ARG A 89 8.06 0.52 3.75
CA ARG A 89 7.15 0.49 4.91
C ARG A 89 5.68 0.46 4.53
N GLU A 90 5.35 0.38 3.26
CA GLU A 90 4.01 0.04 2.82
C GLU A 90 3.77 -1.46 3.09
N ASP A 91 3.78 -1.83 4.38
CA ASP A 91 3.32 -3.11 4.98
C ASP A 91 1.78 -3.27 4.81
N GLN A 92 1.22 -2.65 3.77
CA GLN A 92 -0.13 -2.94 3.33
C GLN A 92 -0.10 -4.37 2.80
N PRO A 93 -0.91 -5.29 3.36
CA PRO A 93 -1.00 -6.63 2.81
C PRO A 93 -1.30 -6.48 1.33
N THR A 94 -0.46 -7.10 0.51
CA THR A 94 -0.64 -7.05 -0.93
C THR A 94 -2.05 -7.50 -1.27
N TYR A 95 -2.57 -7.03 -2.40
CA TYR A 95 -3.88 -7.47 -2.87
C TYR A 95 -4.00 -9.02 -2.88
N ALA A 96 -2.91 -9.71 -3.21
CA ALA A 96 -2.81 -11.17 -3.15
C ALA A 96 -2.96 -11.73 -1.73
N GLU A 97 -2.27 -11.18 -0.73
CA GLU A 97 -2.39 -11.61 0.67
C GLU A 97 -3.78 -11.34 1.25
N SER A 98 -4.38 -10.20 0.88
CA SER A 98 -5.75 -9.86 1.25
C SER A 98 -6.76 -10.87 0.68
N LEU A 99 -6.62 -11.21 -0.61
CA LEU A 99 -7.43 -12.24 -1.26
C LEU A 99 -7.23 -13.62 -0.64
N GLN A 100 -6.00 -14.01 -0.31
CA GLN A 100 -5.74 -15.30 0.34
C GLN A 100 -6.45 -15.40 1.70
N LYS A 101 -6.46 -14.32 2.49
CA LYS A 101 -7.16 -14.27 3.76
C LYS A 101 -8.68 -14.36 3.59
N GLU A 102 -9.23 -13.67 2.58
CA GLU A 102 -10.65 -13.72 2.26
C GLU A 102 -11.08 -15.10 1.79
N ILE A 103 -10.30 -15.75 0.92
CA ILE A 103 -10.53 -17.14 0.47
C ILE A 103 -10.55 -18.08 1.68
N ALA A 104 -9.55 -18.01 2.56
CA ALA A 104 -9.47 -18.88 3.74
C ALA A 104 -10.70 -18.72 4.66
N MET A 105 -11.16 -17.48 4.85
CA MET A 105 -12.36 -17.19 5.63
C MET A 105 -13.63 -17.78 4.97
N MET A 106 -13.78 -17.61 3.66
CA MET A 106 -14.91 -18.17 2.92
C MET A 106 -14.90 -19.71 2.93
N GLU A 107 -13.73 -20.34 2.86
CA GLU A 107 -13.59 -21.80 2.94
C GLU A 107 -14.02 -22.36 4.31
N GLU A 108 -13.67 -21.68 5.40
CA GLU A 108 -14.10 -22.05 6.76
C GLU A 108 -15.62 -21.89 6.93
N GLU A 109 -16.18 -20.78 6.44
CA GLU A 109 -17.62 -20.54 6.46
C GLU A 109 -18.36 -21.60 5.64
N PHE A 110 -17.85 -21.92 4.45
CA PHE A 110 -18.41 -22.94 3.57
C PHE A 110 -18.43 -24.32 4.24
N LYS A 111 -17.34 -24.69 4.91
CA LYS A 111 -17.25 -25.95 5.67
C LYS A 111 -18.30 -25.99 6.78
N THR A 112 -18.41 -24.92 7.56
CA THR A 112 -19.36 -24.82 8.67
C THR A 112 -20.81 -24.92 8.19
N LYS A 113 -21.16 -24.21 7.11
CA LYS A 113 -22.50 -24.29 6.50
C LYS A 113 -22.81 -25.67 5.95
N THR A 114 -21.83 -26.33 5.31
CA THR A 114 -21.99 -27.70 4.82
C THR A 114 -22.29 -28.68 5.95
N GLU A 115 -21.60 -28.56 7.09
CA GLU A 115 -21.87 -29.40 8.27
C GLU A 115 -23.26 -29.15 8.86
N LEU A 116 -23.71 -27.88 8.87
CA LEU A 116 -25.05 -27.52 9.32
C LEU A 116 -26.14 -28.13 8.42
N ILE A 117 -25.98 -28.03 7.10
CA ILE A 117 -26.89 -28.64 6.12
C ILE A 117 -26.99 -30.16 6.36
N LYS A 118 -25.85 -30.86 6.51
CA LYS A 118 -25.83 -32.30 6.81
C LYS A 118 -26.52 -32.66 8.13
N LYS A 119 -26.49 -31.78 9.14
CA LYS A 119 -27.23 -31.98 10.39
C LYS A 119 -28.73 -31.85 10.16
N GLN A 120 -29.16 -30.82 9.42
CA GLN A 120 -30.56 -30.57 9.11
C GLN A 120 -31.15 -31.67 8.22
N GLU A 121 -30.43 -32.13 7.20
CA GLU A 121 -30.84 -33.24 6.34
C GLU A 121 -31.12 -34.52 7.13
N ARG A 122 -30.27 -34.85 8.11
CA ARG A 122 -30.49 -36.02 8.99
C ARG A 122 -31.74 -35.89 9.84
N LEU A 123 -32.04 -34.69 10.36
CA LEU A 123 -33.25 -34.45 11.14
C LEU A 123 -34.50 -34.61 10.26
N ILE A 124 -34.48 -34.03 9.06
CA ILE A 124 -35.58 -34.13 8.09
C ILE A 124 -35.83 -35.60 7.72
N GLN A 125 -34.78 -36.37 7.44
CA GLN A 125 -34.90 -37.79 7.14
C GLN A 125 -35.47 -38.58 8.33
N GLY A 126 -35.06 -38.25 9.56
CA GLY A 126 -35.61 -38.83 10.78
C GLY A 126 -37.11 -38.59 10.89
N TRP A 127 -37.55 -37.33 10.75
CA TRP A 127 -38.97 -36.97 10.81
C TRP A 127 -39.80 -37.61 9.69
N GLN A 128 -39.25 -37.69 8.47
CA GLN A 128 -39.90 -38.37 7.36
C GLN A 128 -40.14 -39.86 7.66
N LYS A 129 -39.15 -40.51 8.28
CA LYS A 129 -39.28 -41.91 8.71
C LYS A 129 -40.33 -42.06 9.81
N GLU A 130 -40.26 -41.28 10.87
CA GLU A 130 -41.22 -41.34 11.99
C GLU A 130 -42.66 -41.12 11.52
N LEU A 131 -42.88 -40.14 10.64
CA LEU A 131 -44.20 -39.86 10.09
C LEU A 131 -44.73 -41.03 9.26
N LYS A 132 -43.86 -41.67 8.47
CA LYS A 132 -44.22 -42.84 7.67
C LYS A 132 -44.56 -44.03 8.55
N ASP A 133 -43.73 -44.30 9.58
CA ASP A 133 -43.94 -45.41 10.52
C ASP A 133 -45.26 -45.22 11.30
N HIS A 134 -45.57 -43.98 11.72
CA HIS A 134 -46.86 -43.65 12.36
C HIS A 134 -48.05 -43.85 11.42
N LEU A 135 -47.94 -43.41 10.16
CA LEU A 135 -48.99 -43.58 9.16
C LEU A 135 -49.28 -45.06 8.90
N GLU A 136 -48.24 -45.87 8.72
CA GLU A 136 -48.36 -47.31 8.50
C GLU A 136 -49.03 -48.00 9.69
N LYS A 137 -48.60 -47.67 10.91
CA LYS A 137 -49.22 -48.18 12.14
C LYS A 137 -50.71 -47.84 12.20
N HIS A 138 -51.08 -46.58 11.98
CA HIS A 138 -52.48 -46.15 12.03
C HIS A 138 -53.32 -46.86 10.95
N ASN A 139 -52.77 -47.08 9.75
CA ASN A 139 -53.47 -47.80 8.70
C ASN A 139 -53.73 -49.27 9.08
N THR A 140 -52.72 -49.96 9.65
CA THR A 140 -52.90 -51.34 10.14
C THR A 140 -53.91 -51.45 11.28
N GLU A 141 -53.98 -50.45 12.15
CA GLU A 141 -54.99 -50.41 13.23
C GLU A 141 -56.40 -50.21 12.66
N LEU A 142 -56.55 -49.36 11.64
CA LEU A 142 -57.83 -49.13 10.94
C LEU A 142 -58.32 -50.35 10.17
N GLU A 143 -57.42 -51.11 9.52
CA GLU A 143 -57.78 -52.36 8.82
C GLU A 143 -58.27 -53.46 9.77
N ARG A 144 -57.99 -53.33 11.07
CA ARG A 144 -58.34 -54.33 12.09
C ARG A 144 -59.71 -54.12 12.73
N VAL A 145 -60.35 -52.97 12.50
CA VAL A 145 -61.66 -52.55 13.05
C VAL A 145 -62.73 -52.75 11.99
#